data_AF-A0A813IXY8-F1
#
_entry.id   AF-A0A813IXY8-F1
#
_cell.length_a   1.000
_cell.length_b   1.000
_cell.length_c   1.000
_cell.angle_alpha   90.00
_cell.angle_beta   90.00
_cell.angle_gamma   90.00
#
_symmetry.space_group_name_H-M   'P 1'
#
loop_
_entity.id
_entity.type
_entity.pdbx_description
1 polymer ?
#
loop_
_entity_poly.entity_id
_entity_poly.type
_entity_poly.pdbx_seq_one_letter_code
_entity_poly.pdbx_strand_id
1 'polypeptide(L)'
;MRDEHGRAVGSCNLTCGMPSSHAAMAIGFLVLVIYDGIVRVVPSSSALQGQGEEFPTCSPMLSVTPLSRKAVMHHTEFLGYFTTWMLLLCPVPLMRVRLNDHSASQVLIGSLLGGVYAILWFNLVRWLSIRYRSQLGNSSCWGLITHNYSPVAFRIEAEKAGYEAVRLEAIRIVDAPLEELRSGSEAEDTE
;
A
#
# COMPACT_ATOMS: atom_id res chain seq x y z
N MET A 1 10.53 -34.41 -0.19
CA MET A 1 11.01 -35.55 -1.00
C MET A 1 11.74 -36.49 -0.06
N ARG A 2 11.75 -37.81 -0.29
CA ARG A 2 12.53 -38.73 0.54
C ARG A 2 13.55 -39.43 -0.34
N ASP A 3 14.76 -39.64 0.18
CA ASP A 3 15.74 -40.48 -0.53
C ASP A 3 15.29 -41.95 -0.51
N GLU A 4 16.04 -42.80 -1.19
CA GLU A 4 15.88 -44.26 -1.20
C GLU A 4 16.00 -44.88 0.21
N HIS A 5 16.51 -44.14 1.19
CA HIS A 5 16.62 -44.54 2.61
C HIS A 5 15.49 -43.95 3.47
N GLY A 6 14.49 -43.29 2.88
CA GLY A 6 13.37 -42.69 3.59
C GLY A 6 13.69 -41.41 4.36
N ARG A 7 14.91 -40.87 4.24
CA ARG A 7 15.33 -39.61 4.88
C ARG A 7 14.71 -38.45 4.12
N ALA A 8 14.26 -37.43 4.84
CA ALA A 8 13.78 -36.20 4.22
C ALA A 8 14.94 -35.51 3.50
N VAL A 9 15.01 -35.66 2.18
CA VAL A 9 15.88 -34.86 1.33
C VAL A 9 15.07 -33.65 0.93
N GLY A 10 15.60 -32.47 1.30
CA GLY A 10 15.02 -31.21 0.88
C GLY A 10 14.95 -31.11 -0.65
N SER A 11 14.26 -30.10 -1.14
CA SER A 11 14.37 -29.73 -2.55
C SER A 11 15.84 -29.45 -2.92
N CYS A 12 16.26 -29.69 -4.16
CA CYS A 12 17.61 -29.40 -4.68
C CYS A 12 18.07 -27.94 -4.50
N ASN A 13 17.22 -27.06 -3.97
CA ASN A 13 17.53 -25.66 -3.64
C ASN A 13 18.45 -25.47 -2.42
N LEU A 14 18.68 -26.50 -1.60
CA LEU A 14 19.64 -26.40 -0.48
C LEU A 14 21.10 -26.39 -0.94
N THR A 15 21.42 -27.00 -2.08
CA THR A 15 22.80 -27.10 -2.60
C THR A 15 23.17 -25.96 -3.56
N CYS A 16 22.17 -25.26 -4.11
CA CYS A 16 22.36 -24.22 -5.11
C CYS A 16 22.23 -22.80 -4.51
N GLY A 17 22.92 -22.52 -3.40
CA GLY A 17 23.46 -21.20 -2.99
C GLY A 17 22.60 -19.92 -2.95
N MET A 18 21.35 -19.92 -3.39
CA MET A 18 20.57 -18.69 -3.53
C MET A 18 19.69 -18.43 -2.31
N PRO A 19 19.51 -17.15 -1.91
CA PRO A 19 18.48 -16.79 -0.94
C PRO A 19 17.09 -17.08 -1.52
N SER A 20 16.11 -17.34 -0.64
CA SER A 20 14.78 -17.76 -1.09
C SER A 20 14.03 -16.61 -1.78
N SER A 21 13.85 -16.69 -3.11
CA SER A 21 13.11 -15.68 -3.89
C SER A 21 11.63 -15.59 -3.48
N HIS A 22 11.01 -16.72 -3.11
CA HIS A 22 9.64 -16.74 -2.63
C HIS A 22 9.49 -16.01 -1.29
N ALA A 23 10.45 -16.19 -0.37
CA ALA A 23 10.47 -15.46 0.90
C ALA A 23 10.73 -13.96 0.67
N ALA A 24 11.61 -13.63 -0.27
CA ALA A 24 11.90 -12.26 -0.66
C ALA A 24 10.66 -11.55 -1.23
N MET A 25 9.98 -12.15 -2.22
CA MET A 25 8.78 -11.58 -2.81
C MET A 25 7.63 -11.47 -1.80
N ALA A 26 7.41 -12.49 -0.97
CA ALA A 26 6.32 -12.46 0.02
C ALA A 26 6.51 -11.34 1.05
N ILE A 27 7.72 -11.19 1.60
CA ILE A 27 8.02 -10.10 2.54
C ILE A 27 8.06 -8.74 1.83
N GLY A 28 8.62 -8.68 0.62
CA GLY A 28 8.62 -7.45 -0.17
C GLY A 28 7.22 -6.93 -0.46
N PHE A 29 6.32 -7.80 -0.95
CA PHE A 29 4.92 -7.44 -1.16
C PHE A 29 4.20 -7.06 0.14
N LEU A 30 4.44 -7.80 1.22
CA LEU A 30 3.85 -7.50 2.51
C LEU A 30 4.27 -6.10 3.00
N VAL A 31 5.56 -5.75 2.88
CA VAL A 31 6.06 -4.42 3.21
C VAL A 31 5.43 -3.35 2.33
N LEU A 32 5.36 -3.55 1.01
CA LEU A 32 4.75 -2.59 0.09
C LEU A 32 3.28 -2.32 0.43
N VAL A 33 2.51 -3.38 0.66
CA VAL A 33 1.09 -3.33 1.06
C VAL A 33 0.93 -2.59 2.39
N ILE A 34 1.76 -2.88 3.40
CA ILE A 34 1.69 -2.19 4.70
C ILE A 34 1.98 -0.70 4.54
N TYR A 35 3.04 -0.34 3.80
CA TYR A 35 3.38 1.07 3.56
C TYR A 35 2.28 1.80 2.79
N ASP A 36 1.71 1.16 1.76
CA ASP A 36 0.58 1.68 1.00
C ASP A 36 -0.66 1.88 1.88
N GLY A 37 -0.97 0.92 2.77
CA GLY A 37 -2.03 1.07 3.75
C GLY A 37 -1.78 2.24 4.70
N ILE A 38 -0.58 2.36 5.27
CA ILE A 38 -0.21 3.43 6.21
C ILE A 38 -0.42 4.82 5.59
N VAL A 39 -0.03 5.03 4.32
CA VAL A 39 -0.19 6.34 3.69
C VAL A 39 -1.63 6.70 3.32
N ARG A 40 -2.54 5.71 3.27
CA ARG A 40 -3.97 5.89 2.98
C ARG A 40 -4.84 5.99 4.23
N VAL A 41 -4.30 5.62 5.39
CA VAL A 41 -5.04 5.69 6.65
C VAL A 41 -5.26 7.14 7.05
N VAL A 42 -6.53 7.48 7.24
CA VAL A 42 -6.92 8.81 7.73
C VAL A 42 -6.49 8.98 9.19
N PRO A 43 -5.83 10.09 9.56
CA PRO A 43 -5.52 10.38 10.95
C PRO A 43 -6.79 10.36 11.83
N SER A 44 -6.72 9.76 13.02
CA SER A 44 -7.87 9.55 13.90
C SER A 44 -8.60 10.86 14.22
N SER A 45 -9.92 10.85 14.06
CA SER A 45 -10.84 11.99 14.09
C SER A 45 -11.02 12.68 15.44
N SER A 46 -10.19 12.40 16.46
CA SER A 46 -10.12 13.25 17.66
C SER A 46 -9.57 14.65 17.35
N ALA A 47 -9.00 14.87 16.16
CA ALA A 47 -8.63 16.19 15.63
C ALA A 47 -9.70 16.84 14.70
N LEU A 48 -10.77 16.12 14.34
CA LEU A 48 -11.76 16.55 13.33
C LEU A 48 -13.19 16.17 13.73
N GLN A 49 -13.49 16.26 15.03
CA GLN A 49 -14.75 15.77 15.57
C GLN A 49 -15.93 16.66 15.15
N GLY A 50 -16.69 16.18 14.17
CA GLY A 50 -18.11 16.05 14.42
C GLY A 50 -18.78 15.03 13.50
N GLN A 51 -19.92 14.57 13.98
CA GLN A 51 -20.52 13.28 13.64
C GLN A 51 -21.11 13.29 12.23
N GLY A 52 -20.58 12.46 11.34
CA GLY A 52 -21.16 12.16 10.04
C GLY A 52 -21.56 10.69 9.94
N GLU A 53 -22.89 10.47 9.94
CA GLU A 53 -23.69 9.34 9.42
C GLU A 53 -23.00 7.98 9.20
N GLU A 54 -23.50 6.95 9.89
CA GLU A 54 -23.17 5.54 9.69
C GLU A 54 -23.64 5.06 8.30
N PHE A 55 -22.74 5.03 7.31
CA PHE A 55 -23.02 4.36 6.04
C PHE A 55 -23.08 2.83 6.24
N PRO A 56 -24.05 2.12 5.63
CA PRO A 56 -24.22 0.69 5.81
C PRO A 56 -23.05 -0.08 5.18
N THR A 57 -22.23 -0.66 6.05
CA THR A 57 -21.08 -1.51 5.77
C THR A 57 -21.52 -2.84 5.13
N CYS A 58 -21.77 -2.86 3.82
CA CYS A 58 -21.97 -4.11 3.09
C CYS A 58 -21.08 -4.15 1.83
N SER A 59 -19.77 -4.33 2.05
CA SER A 59 -18.94 -5.35 1.41
C SER A 59 -17.51 -5.24 1.94
N PRO A 60 -17.23 -5.77 3.15
CA PRO A 60 -15.90 -5.66 3.76
C PRO A 60 -14.83 -6.46 3.01
N MET A 61 -15.20 -7.31 2.04
CA MET A 61 -14.24 -8.22 1.40
C MET A 61 -13.54 -7.60 0.19
N LEU A 62 -14.17 -6.67 -0.54
CA LEU A 62 -13.57 -6.07 -1.74
C LEU A 62 -12.52 -4.98 -1.42
N SER A 63 -12.67 -4.29 -0.28
CA SER A 63 -11.73 -3.27 0.23
C SER A 63 -10.37 -3.86 0.64
N VAL A 64 -10.32 -5.18 0.84
CA VAL A 64 -9.12 -5.90 1.30
C VAL A 64 -8.16 -6.21 0.14
N THR A 65 -8.66 -6.20 -1.09
CA THR A 65 -7.84 -6.43 -2.28
C THR A 65 -7.16 -5.13 -2.75
N PRO A 66 -5.92 -5.17 -3.27
CA PRO A 66 -5.22 -3.97 -3.70
C PRO A 66 -5.76 -3.44 -5.04
N LEU A 67 -6.81 -4.08 -5.56
CA LEU A 67 -7.44 -3.79 -6.85
C LEU A 67 -8.44 -2.64 -6.75
N SER A 68 -8.99 -2.38 -5.57
CA SER A 68 -9.87 -1.23 -5.37
C SER A 68 -9.03 0.02 -5.08
N ARG A 69 -9.06 0.99 -6.00
CA ARG A 69 -8.46 2.32 -5.80
C ARG A 69 -9.32 3.12 -4.82
N LYS A 70 -9.25 2.78 -3.54
CA LYS A 70 -9.73 3.65 -2.47
C LYS A 70 -8.52 4.44 -1.97
N ALA A 71 -8.51 5.76 -2.19
CA ALA A 71 -7.41 6.61 -1.75
C ALA A 71 -7.46 6.88 -0.24
N VAL A 72 -8.64 6.76 0.38
CA VAL A 72 -8.89 6.91 1.81
C VAL A 72 -9.30 5.58 2.47
N MET A 73 -8.62 5.21 3.56
CA MET A 73 -8.90 4.01 4.34
C MET A 73 -9.17 4.36 5.82
N HIS A 74 -10.28 3.86 6.38
CA HIS A 74 -10.55 3.98 7.81
C HIS A 74 -9.73 2.98 8.63
N HIS A 75 -9.53 3.25 9.93
CA HIS A 75 -8.75 2.37 10.84
C HIS A 75 -9.25 0.92 10.87
N THR A 76 -10.57 0.70 10.85
CA THR A 76 -11.17 -0.64 10.83
C THR A 76 -10.91 -1.36 9.49
N GLU A 77 -11.01 -0.63 8.38
CA GLU A 77 -10.69 -1.15 7.04
C GLU A 77 -9.19 -1.49 6.94
N PHE A 78 -8.33 -0.64 7.49
CA PHE A 78 -6.89 -0.88 7.56
C PHE A 78 -6.55 -2.12 8.38
N LEU A 79 -7.21 -2.31 9.53
CA LEU A 79 -7.00 -3.51 10.32
C LEU A 79 -7.40 -4.77 9.54
N GLY A 80 -8.52 -4.74 8.82
CA GLY A 80 -8.94 -5.83 7.94
C GLY A 80 -7.94 -6.10 6.81
N TYR A 81 -7.55 -5.04 6.10
CA TYR A 81 -6.54 -5.07 5.04
C TYR A 81 -5.21 -5.66 5.55
N PHE A 82 -4.64 -5.09 6.60
CA PHE A 82 -3.40 -5.56 7.24
C PHE A 82 -3.51 -7.03 7.63
N THR A 83 -4.59 -7.42 8.31
CA THR A 83 -4.80 -8.79 8.79
C THR A 83 -4.83 -9.78 7.63
N THR A 84 -5.55 -9.47 6.56
CA THR A 84 -5.62 -10.38 5.40
C THR A 84 -4.27 -10.57 4.74
N TRP A 85 -3.51 -9.51 4.50
CA TRP A 85 -2.20 -9.63 3.84
C TRP A 85 -1.16 -10.30 4.74
N MET A 86 -1.20 -10.04 6.04
CA MET A 86 -0.38 -10.76 7.01
C MET A 86 -0.69 -12.26 6.99
N LEU A 87 -1.96 -12.66 7.03
CA LEU A 87 -2.36 -14.06 6.98
C LEU A 87 -1.99 -14.73 5.65
N LEU A 88 -2.01 -14.00 4.54
CA LEU A 88 -1.72 -14.53 3.21
C LEU A 88 -0.20 -14.69 2.97
N LEU A 89 0.61 -13.69 3.34
CA LEU A 89 2.03 -13.63 2.97
C LEU A 89 2.99 -14.08 4.08
N CYS A 90 2.66 -13.86 5.35
CA CYS A 90 3.53 -14.22 6.47
C CYS A 90 3.81 -15.74 6.58
N PRO A 91 2.87 -16.65 6.26
CA PRO A 91 3.17 -18.08 6.27
C PRO A 91 4.19 -18.53 5.21
N VAL A 92 4.37 -17.77 4.13
CA VAL A 92 5.19 -18.21 2.97
C VAL A 92 6.65 -18.51 3.37
N PRO A 93 7.40 -17.60 4.05
CA PRO A 93 8.74 -17.91 4.56
C PRO A 93 8.78 -19.14 5.49
N LEU A 94 7.82 -19.26 6.40
CA LEU A 94 7.76 -20.39 7.36
C LEU A 94 7.56 -21.72 6.64
N MET A 95 6.71 -21.76 5.62
CA MET A 95 6.46 -22.95 4.83
C MET A 95 7.70 -23.39 4.05
N ARG A 96 8.55 -22.46 3.59
CA ARG A 96 9.83 -22.81 2.93
C ARG A 96 10.80 -23.54 3.84
N VAL A 97 10.83 -23.19 5.13
CA VAL A 97 11.63 -23.92 6.13
C VAL A 97 10.97 -25.27 6.47
N ARG A 98 9.65 -25.29 6.70
CA ARG A 98 8.91 -26.51 7.09
C ARG A 98 8.88 -27.58 6.03
N LEU A 99 8.80 -27.19 4.75
CA LEU A 99 8.89 -28.12 3.63
C LEU A 99 10.32 -28.61 3.37
N ASN A 100 11.31 -28.09 4.11
CA ASN A 100 12.74 -28.31 3.89
C ASN A 100 13.16 -27.92 2.47
N ASP A 101 12.53 -26.89 1.90
CA ASP A 101 12.91 -26.35 0.59
C ASP A 101 14.15 -25.46 0.69
N HIS A 102 14.30 -24.75 1.81
CA HIS A 102 15.39 -23.81 2.08
C HIS A 102 15.81 -23.87 3.54
N SER A 103 17.06 -23.51 3.83
CA SER A 103 17.51 -23.30 5.20
C SER A 103 16.87 -22.05 5.81
N ALA A 104 16.81 -21.98 7.14
CA ALA A 104 16.33 -20.79 7.84
C ALA A 104 17.15 -19.54 7.48
N SER A 105 18.47 -19.68 7.26
CA SER A 105 19.34 -18.56 6.86
C SER A 105 19.05 -18.07 5.45
N GLN A 106 18.83 -18.96 4.47
CA GLN A 106 18.46 -18.58 3.10
C GLN A 106 17.11 -17.85 3.07
N VAL A 107 16.15 -18.29 3.88
CA VAL A 107 14.85 -17.64 4.02
C VAL A 107 15.00 -16.27 4.67
N LEU A 108 15.76 -16.15 5.77
CA LEU A 108 16.00 -14.89 6.46
C LEU A 108 16.66 -13.85 5.54
N ILE A 109 17.74 -14.23 4.84
CA ILE A 109 18.45 -13.35 3.91
C ILE A 109 17.51 -12.92 2.77
N GLY A 110 16.76 -13.87 2.20
CA GLY A 110 15.76 -13.57 1.17
C GLY A 110 14.72 -12.55 1.65
N SER A 111 14.14 -12.78 2.82
CA SER A 111 13.16 -11.89 3.46
C SER A 111 13.73 -10.48 3.71
N LEU A 112 14.95 -10.36 4.22
CA LEU A 112 15.62 -9.07 4.43
C LEU A 112 15.83 -8.31 3.12
N LEU A 113 16.35 -8.99 2.09
CA LEU A 113 16.53 -8.40 0.76
C LEU A 113 15.20 -7.94 0.16
N GLY A 114 14.15 -8.74 0.30
CA GLY A 114 12.79 -8.38 -0.13
C GLY A 114 12.27 -7.12 0.56
N GLY A 115 12.44 -7.03 1.88
CA GLY A 115 12.05 -5.85 2.65
C GLY A 115 12.82 -4.58 2.26
N VAL A 116 14.14 -4.68 2.09
CA VAL A 116 14.98 -3.56 1.62
C VAL A 116 14.55 -3.09 0.24
N TYR A 117 14.36 -4.02 -0.71
CA TYR A 117 13.93 -3.69 -2.07
C TYR A 117 12.58 -2.99 -2.07
N ALA A 118 11.62 -3.48 -1.26
CA ALA A 118 10.31 -2.86 -1.11
C ALA A 118 10.39 -1.43 -0.57
N ILE A 119 11.20 -1.17 0.46
CA ILE A 119 11.38 0.17 1.03
C ILE A 119 11.99 1.11 -0.02
N LEU A 120 13.04 0.69 -0.70
CA LEU A 120 13.69 1.50 -1.74
C LEU A 120 12.72 1.79 -2.89
N TRP A 121 12.00 0.78 -3.35
CA TRP A 121 10.99 0.91 -4.41
C TRP A 121 9.88 1.88 -4.00
N PHE A 122 9.33 1.73 -2.80
CA PHE A 122 8.27 2.61 -2.30
C PHE A 122 8.71 4.07 -2.25
N ASN A 123 9.91 4.34 -1.70
CA ASN A 123 10.45 5.69 -1.63
C ASN A 123 10.75 6.26 -3.01
N LEU A 124 11.29 5.46 -3.93
CA LEU A 124 11.51 5.86 -5.32
C LEU A 124 10.20 6.24 -6.00
N VAL A 125 9.19 5.38 -5.94
CA VAL A 125 7.87 5.63 -6.54
C VAL A 125 7.25 6.88 -5.95
N ARG A 126 7.26 7.04 -4.62
CA ARG A 126 6.75 8.24 -3.96
C ARG A 126 7.49 9.50 -4.40
N TRP A 127 8.82 9.45 -4.48
CA TRP A 127 9.63 10.57 -4.96
C TRP A 127 9.27 10.93 -6.41
N LEU A 128 9.16 9.93 -7.29
CA LEU A 128 8.73 10.12 -8.68
C LEU A 128 7.32 10.74 -8.77
N SER A 129 6.36 10.25 -7.99
CA SER A 129 4.98 10.79 -7.96
C SER A 129 4.93 12.27 -7.57
N ILE A 130 5.77 12.68 -6.61
CA ILE A 130 5.85 14.07 -6.18
C ILE A 130 6.59 14.89 -7.24
N ARG A 131 7.74 14.40 -7.71
CA ARG A 131 8.61 15.10 -8.67
C ARG A 131 7.95 15.36 -10.02
N TYR A 132 7.11 14.43 -10.47
CA TYR A 132 6.38 14.52 -11.74
C TYR A 132 4.90 14.85 -11.57
N ARG A 133 4.53 15.46 -10.43
CA ARG A 133 3.16 15.91 -10.16
C ARG A 133 2.63 16.89 -11.20
N SER A 134 3.47 17.82 -11.68
CA SER A 134 3.10 18.78 -12.73
C SER A 134 2.74 18.13 -14.07
N GLN A 135 3.16 16.88 -14.28
CA GLN A 135 2.88 16.11 -15.49
C GLN A 135 1.62 15.22 -15.35
N LEU A 136 0.84 15.36 -14.27
CA LEU A 136 -0.41 14.60 -14.10
C LEU A 136 -1.41 14.91 -15.22
N GLY A 137 -1.99 13.85 -15.78
CA GLY A 137 -2.94 13.93 -16.89
C GLY A 137 -2.26 14.08 -18.27
N ASN A 138 -0.97 14.36 -18.33
CA ASN A 138 -0.26 14.39 -19.62
C ASN A 138 -0.17 12.98 -20.20
N SER A 139 -0.50 12.89 -21.48
CA SER A 139 -0.38 11.67 -22.24
C SER A 139 0.94 11.65 -23.02
N SER A 140 1.67 10.55 -22.90
CA SER A 140 2.88 10.25 -23.66
C SER A 140 2.59 9.14 -24.68
N CYS A 141 3.47 9.00 -25.68
CA CYS A 141 3.36 7.99 -26.74
C CYS A 141 2.01 8.06 -27.48
N TRP A 142 1.71 9.21 -28.09
CA TRP A 142 0.52 9.41 -28.94
C TRP A 142 -0.82 9.14 -28.23
N GLY A 143 -0.86 9.32 -26.91
CA GLY A 143 -2.07 9.07 -26.11
C GLY A 143 -2.14 7.68 -25.47
N LEU A 144 -1.15 6.81 -25.68
CA LEU A 144 -1.18 5.43 -25.16
C LEU A 144 -0.88 5.34 -23.66
N ILE A 145 -0.09 6.26 -23.13
CA ILE A 145 0.33 6.24 -21.72
C ILE A 145 -0.11 7.56 -21.09
N THR A 146 -1.10 7.51 -20.20
CA THR A 146 -1.52 8.68 -19.43
C THR A 146 -0.94 8.62 -18.03
N HIS A 147 -0.20 9.64 -17.63
CA HIS A 147 0.32 9.73 -16.26
C HIS A 147 -0.83 10.05 -15.29
N ASN A 148 -1.35 9.02 -14.63
CA ASN A 148 -2.49 9.10 -13.71
C ASN A 148 -2.16 8.63 -12.29
N TYR A 149 -0.87 8.61 -11.94
CA TYR A 149 -0.38 8.15 -10.66
C TYR A 149 -0.09 9.34 -9.73
N SER A 150 -1.14 9.88 -9.11
CA SER A 150 -1.04 11.01 -8.20
C SER A 150 -0.63 10.58 -6.78
N PRO A 151 0.07 11.45 -6.02
CA PRO A 151 0.26 11.22 -4.59
C PRO A 151 -1.10 11.18 -3.88
N VAL A 152 -1.17 10.45 -2.75
CA VAL A 152 -2.35 10.45 -1.88
C VAL A 152 -2.55 11.87 -1.35
N ALA A 153 -3.72 12.44 -1.57
CA ALA A 153 -4.08 13.78 -1.16
C ALA A 153 -5.49 13.79 -0.59
N PHE A 154 -5.65 14.44 0.55
CA PHE A 154 -6.90 14.52 1.28
C PHE A 154 -7.49 15.92 1.10
N ARG A 155 -8.76 16.00 0.71
CA ARG A 155 -9.52 17.25 0.70
C ARG A 155 -10.41 17.29 1.92
N ILE A 156 -10.38 18.40 2.64
CA ILE A 156 -11.27 18.67 3.78
C ILE A 156 -12.40 19.55 3.24
N GLU A 157 -13.56 18.96 2.98
CA GLU A 157 -14.76 19.73 2.65
C GLU A 157 -15.44 20.13 3.96
N ALA A 158 -15.47 21.43 4.25
CA ALA A 158 -16.24 21.97 5.36
C ALA A 158 -17.53 22.59 4.82
N GLU A 159 -18.68 22.08 5.24
CA GLU A 159 -19.97 22.69 4.89
C GLU A 159 -20.07 24.06 5.56
N LYS A 160 -20.13 25.14 4.77
CA LYS A 160 -20.42 26.47 5.27
C LYS A 160 -21.90 26.53 5.68
N ALA A 161 -22.17 26.31 6.96
CA ALA A 161 -23.38 26.84 7.59
C ALA A 161 -23.29 28.39 7.51
N GLY A 162 -24.35 29.03 7.00
CA GLY A 162 -24.35 30.45 6.68
C GLY A 162 -23.88 31.35 7.82
N TYR A 163 -23.16 32.42 7.46
CA TYR A 163 -22.75 33.58 8.26
C TYR A 163 -22.64 33.43 9.79
N GLU A 164 -22.05 32.37 10.33
CA GLU A 164 -21.30 32.35 11.59
C GLU A 164 -20.80 30.93 11.88
N ALA A 165 -19.50 30.82 12.15
CA ALA A 165 -18.77 29.60 12.52
C ALA A 165 -18.82 28.43 11.51
N VAL A 166 -17.64 28.04 11.00
CA VAL A 166 -17.47 26.75 10.32
C VAL A 166 -17.88 25.65 11.30
N ARG A 167 -19.00 24.97 11.03
CA ARG A 167 -19.47 23.85 11.85
C ARG A 167 -18.52 22.69 11.61
N LEU A 168 -17.65 22.41 12.58
CA LEU A 168 -16.70 21.29 12.55
C LEU A 168 -17.41 19.93 12.35
N GLU A 169 -18.71 19.88 12.61
CA GLU A 169 -19.57 18.70 12.44
C GLU A 169 -19.78 18.26 11.00
N ALA A 170 -19.48 19.09 10.01
CA ALA A 170 -19.68 18.78 8.59
C ALA A 170 -18.37 18.71 7.80
N ILE A 171 -17.29 18.22 8.44
CA ILE A 171 -16.01 17.99 7.77
C ILE A 171 -16.00 16.61 7.12
N ARG A 172 -16.01 16.57 5.79
CA ARG A 172 -15.86 15.35 5.01
C ARG A 172 -14.46 15.28 4.39
N ILE A 173 -13.77 14.16 4.60
CA ILE A 173 -12.51 13.87 3.90
C ILE A 173 -12.86 13.17 2.58
N VAL A 174 -12.50 13.83 1.47
CA VAL A 174 -12.76 13.35 0.11
C VAL A 174 -11.43 13.25 -0.64
N ASP A 175 -11.35 12.35 -1.62
CA ASP A 175 -10.21 12.27 -2.53
C ASP A 175 -10.12 13.55 -3.36
N ALA A 176 -8.94 14.16 -3.42
CA ALA A 176 -8.72 15.36 -4.24
C ALA A 176 -8.82 15.01 -5.75
N PRO A 177 -9.64 15.72 -6.54
CA PRO A 177 -9.70 15.54 -7.99
C PRO A 177 -8.33 15.76 -8.67
N LEU A 178 -8.04 15.01 -9.74
CA LEU A 178 -6.77 15.14 -10.48
C LEU A 178 -6.49 16.57 -10.97
N GLU A 179 -7.54 17.30 -11.36
CA GLU A 179 -7.42 18.69 -11.84
C GLU A 179 -6.92 19.65 -10.74
N GLU A 180 -7.39 19.48 -9.50
CA GLU A 180 -6.95 20.31 -8.35
C GLU A 180 -5.49 19.98 -7.96
N LEU A 181 -5.07 18.72 -8.11
CA LEU A 181 -3.69 18.33 -7.82
C LEU A 181 -2.67 18.92 -8.79
N ARG A 182 -3.10 19.19 -10.04
CA ARG A 182 -2.31 19.86 -11.06
C ARG A 182 -2.22 21.36 -10.81
N SER A 183 -3.34 22.04 -10.56
CA SER A 183 -3.35 23.50 -10.35
C SER A 183 -2.53 23.95 -9.14
N GLY A 184 -2.53 23.15 -8.06
CA GLY A 184 -1.67 23.43 -6.89
C GLY A 184 -0.17 23.37 -7.18
N SER A 185 0.27 22.60 -8.19
CA SER A 185 1.68 22.55 -8.60
C SER A 185 2.10 23.78 -9.40
N GLU A 186 1.21 24.31 -10.24
CA GLU A 186 1.51 25.50 -11.07
C GLU A 186 1.66 26.77 -10.21
N ALA A 187 0.97 26.83 -9.07
CA ALA A 187 1.04 27.95 -8.13
C ALA A 187 2.34 27.99 -7.32
N GLU A 188 2.97 26.84 -7.05
CA GLU A 188 4.22 26.77 -6.26
C GLU A 188 5.47 27.09 -7.11
N ASP A 189 5.41 26.91 -8.43
CA ASP A 189 6.50 27.23 -9.37
C ASP A 189 6.56 28.73 -9.75
N THR A 190 5.63 29.55 -9.25
CA THR A 190 5.52 31.00 -9.55
C THR A 190 5.96 31.94 -8.42
N GLU A 191 6.36 31.40 -7.27
CA GLU A 191 7.04 32.11 -6.17
C GLU A 191 8.56 31.85 -6.18
#